data_AF-S4PT03-F1
#
_entry.id   AF-S4PT03-F1
#
_cell.length_a   1.000
_cell.length_b   1.000
_cell.length_c   1.000
_cell.angle_alpha   90.00
_cell.angle_beta   90.00
_cell.angle_gamma   90.00
#
_symmetry.space_group_name_H-M   'P 1'
#
loop_
_entity.id
_entity.type
_entity.pdbx_description
1 polymer ?
#
loop_
_entity_poly.entity_id
_entity_poly.type
_entity_poly.pdbx_seq_one_letter_code
_entity_poly.pdbx_strand_id
1 'polypeptide(L)' 'RSKIKPFVKVVNYNHLMPTRYSVDFSFEKFSAKDLKDPAKSKKLRFNTRVRFEERYKSGKNKWFFQKLRF' A
#
# COMPACT_ATOMS: atom_id res chain seq x y z
N ARG A 1 2.55 1.65 18.74
CA ARG A 1 2.35 2.77 17.78
C ARG A 1 2.64 2.33 16.32
N SER A 2 2.21 1.13 15.93
CA SER A 2 2.62 0.48 14.65
C SER A 2 1.43 0.13 13.76
N LYS A 3 0.25 0.69 14.06
CA LYS A 3 -0.99 0.46 13.32
C LYS A 3 -0.96 1.28 12.04
N ILE A 4 -1.04 0.61 10.89
CA ILE A 4 -1.03 1.24 9.58
C ILE A 4 -2.43 1.11 8.95
N LYS A 5 -3.00 2.19 8.42
CA LYS A 5 -4.28 2.17 7.69
C LYS A 5 -4.01 2.32 6.19
N PRO A 6 -3.93 1.23 5.42
CA PRO A 6 -3.68 1.31 3.98
C PRO A 6 -4.94 1.71 3.21
N PHE A 7 -4.75 2.15 1.98
CA PHE A 7 -5.79 2.39 0.99
C PHE A 7 -5.38 1.77 -0.35
N VAL A 8 -6.37 1.49 -1.19
CA VAL A 8 -6.18 1.04 -2.58
C VAL A 8 -7.04 1.94 -3.45
N LYS A 9 -6.45 2.50 -4.51
CA LYS A 9 -7.10 3.47 -5.38
C LYS A 9 -6.63 3.30 -6.82
N VAL A 10 -7.55 3.43 -7.78
CA VAL A 10 -7.23 3.57 -9.20
C VAL A 10 -6.88 5.03 -9.47
N VAL A 11 -5.70 5.30 -10.01
CA VAL A 11 -5.16 6.66 -10.18
C VAL A 11 -4.57 6.79 -11.58
N ASN A 12 -4.73 7.97 -12.19
CA ASN A 12 -4.09 8.35 -13.45
C ASN A 12 -2.60 8.69 -13.20
N TYR A 13 -1.70 8.36 -14.13
CA TYR A 13 -0.28 8.68 -14.06
C TYR A 13 0.02 10.17 -13.85
N ASN A 14 -0.80 11.07 -14.41
CA ASN A 14 -0.61 12.52 -14.22
C ASN A 14 -0.80 12.97 -12.75
N HIS A 15 -1.43 12.16 -11.90
CA HIS A 15 -1.65 12.45 -10.49
C HIS A 15 -0.60 11.79 -9.57
N LEU A 16 0.48 11.24 -10.14
CA LEU A 16 1.55 10.59 -9.42
C LEU A 16 2.86 11.37 -9.59
N MET A 17 3.58 11.58 -8.49
CA MET A 17 4.97 12.02 -8.52
C MET A 17 5.87 10.79 -8.45
N PRO A 18 6.68 10.49 -9.49
CA PRO A 18 7.59 9.35 -9.46
C PRO A 18 8.71 9.57 -8.46
N THR A 19 9.23 8.49 -7.88
CA THR A 19 10.32 8.53 -6.89
C THR A 19 11.38 7.49 -7.22
N ARG A 20 12.63 7.72 -6.80
CA ARG A 20 13.76 6.81 -7.05
C ARG A 20 13.71 5.52 -6.23
N TYR A 21 12.93 5.48 -5.15
CA TYR A 21 12.92 4.35 -4.21
C TYR A 21 12.09 3.19 -4.77
N SER A 22 12.68 1.99 -4.78
CA SER A 22 11.96 0.75 -5.01
C SER A 22 11.45 0.17 -3.69
N VAL A 23 10.30 -0.50 -3.74
CA VAL A 23 9.75 -1.28 -2.63
C VAL A 23 9.58 -2.71 -3.13
N ASP A 24 10.46 -3.60 -2.69
CA ASP A 24 10.45 -5.00 -3.12
C ASP A 24 9.31 -5.73 -2.40
N PHE A 25 8.11 -5.62 -2.96
CA PHE A 25 6.91 -6.27 -2.43
C PHE A 25 6.07 -6.87 -3.56
N SER A 26 5.78 -8.17 -3.45
CA SER A 26 4.86 -8.84 -4.36
C SER A 26 3.42 -8.60 -3.91
N PHE A 27 2.69 -7.79 -4.67
CA PHE A 27 1.25 -7.65 -4.51
C PHE A 27 0.54 -8.81 -5.20
N GLU A 28 -0.54 -9.30 -4.59
CA GLU A 28 -1.49 -10.16 -5.31
C GLU A 28 -2.05 -9.36 -6.50
N LYS A 29 -2.02 -9.95 -7.70
CA LYS A 29 -2.59 -9.32 -8.89
C LYS A 29 -4.11 -9.19 -8.67
N PHE A 30 -4.61 -7.96 -8.59
CA PHE A 30 -6.04 -7.68 -8.46
C PHE A 30 -6.54 -6.91 -9.68
N SER A 31 -7.79 -7.17 -10.09
CA SER A 31 -8.43 -6.43 -11.18
C SER A 31 -9.11 -5.17 -10.67
N ALA A 32 -9.23 -4.15 -11.52
CA ALA A 32 -10.07 -2.98 -11.22
C ALA A 32 -11.53 -3.35 -10.95
N LYS A 33 -12.01 -4.49 -11.47
CA LYS A 33 -13.35 -5.01 -11.18
C LYS A 33 -13.50 -5.48 -9.74
N ASP A 34 -12.45 -6.03 -9.14
CA ASP A 34 -12.48 -6.52 -7.75
C ASP A 34 -12.56 -5.38 -6.72
N LEU A 35 -12.15 -4.17 -7.11
CA LEU A 35 -12.29 -2.97 -6.27
C LEU A 35 -13.72 -2.43 -6.21
N LYS A 36 -14.61 -2.85 -7.13
CA LYS A 36 -16.03 -2.47 -7.05
C LYS A 36 -16.78 -3.25 -5.98
N ASP A 37 -16.34 -4.47 -5.67
CA ASP A 37 -16.91 -5.29 -4.63
C ASP A 37 -16.37 -4.87 -3.24
N PRO A 38 -17.24 -4.41 -2.31
CA PRO A 38 -16.81 -4.00 -0.98
C PRO A 38 -16.14 -5.11 -0.17
N ALA A 39 -16.57 -6.37 -0.32
CA ALA A 39 -16.05 -7.50 0.43
C ALA A 39 -14.61 -7.83 0.00
N LYS A 40 -14.37 -7.90 -1.31
CA LYS A 40 -13.03 -8.09 -1.88
C LYS A 40 -12.11 -6.92 -1.53
N SER A 41 -12.61 -5.68 -1.63
CA SER A 41 -11.86 -4.49 -1.24
C SER A 41 -11.46 -4.49 0.24
N LYS A 42 -12.34 -4.96 1.13
CA LYS A 42 -12.04 -5.10 2.56
C LYS A 42 -10.97 -6.15 2.80
N LYS A 43 -11.07 -7.31 2.15
CA LYS A 43 -10.07 -8.39 2.24
C LYS A 43 -8.70 -7.92 1.74
N LEU A 44 -8.65 -7.23 0.60
CA LEU A 44 -7.41 -6.68 0.04
C LEU A 44 -6.76 -5.69 1.00
N ARG A 45 -7.51 -4.71 1.52
CA ARG A 45 -6.99 -3.74 2.51
C ARG A 45 -6.47 -4.42 3.78
N PHE A 46 -7.14 -5.48 4.24
CA PHE A 46 -6.69 -6.24 5.40
C PHE A 46 -5.36 -6.94 5.12
N ASN A 47 -5.25 -7.65 4.00
CA ASN A 47 -4.02 -8.32 3.58
C ASN A 47 -2.85 -7.32 3.45
N THR A 48 -3.08 -6.18 2.77
CA THR A 48 -2.09 -5.10 2.63
C THR A 48 -1.64 -4.58 3.99
N ARG A 49 -2.57 -4.42 4.94
CA ARG A 49 -2.25 -3.92 6.27
C ARG A 49 -1.29 -4.85 7.01
N VAL A 50 -1.59 -6.15 7.04
CA VAL A 50 -0.75 -7.14 7.73
C VAL A 50 0.68 -7.11 7.17
N ARG A 51 0.81 -7.12 5.83
CA ARG A 51 2.09 -7.05 5.12
C ARG A 51 2.86 -5.76 5.41
N PHE A 52 2.19 -4.62 5.46
CA PHE A 52 2.82 -3.34 5.78
C PHE A 52 3.26 -3.25 7.24
N GLU A 53 2.48 -3.76 8.18
CA GLU A 53 2.84 -3.79 9.60
C GLU A 53 4.04 -4.71 9.84
N GLU A 54 4.13 -5.86 9.16
CA GLU A 54 5.28 -6.76 9.20
C GLU A 54 6.55 -6.09 8.64
N ARG A 55 6.45 -5.46 7.45
CA ARG A 55 7.56 -4.73 6.83
C ARG A 55 8.04 -3.58 7.70
N TYR A 56 7.14 -2.81 8.28
CA TYR A 56 7.48 -1.72 9.20
C TYR A 56 8.28 -2.23 10.40
N LYS A 57 7.85 -3.35 11.00
CA LYS A 57 8.58 -3.99 12.12
C LYS A 57 9.96 -4.52 11.70
N SER A 58 10.11 -5.02 10.47
CA SER A 58 11.39 -5.49 9.96
C SER A 58 12.43 -4.39 9.71
N GLY A 59 12.03 -3.11 9.76
CA GLY A 59 12.93 -1.97 9.57
C GLY A 59 13.39 -1.74 8.12
N LYS A 60 12.84 -2.49 7.16
CA LYS A 60 13.09 -2.32 5.71
C LYS A 60 12.26 -1.17 5.15
N ASN A 61 12.74 -0.54 4.08
CA ASN A 61 12.08 0.56 3.37
C ASN A 61 11.64 1.73 4.30
N LYS A 62 12.52 2.16 5.21
CA LYS A 62 12.22 3.20 6.22
C LYS A 62 11.59 4.47 5.62
N TRP A 63 12.12 4.94 4.49
CA TRP A 63 11.61 6.12 3.78
C TRP A 63 10.13 6.00 3.41
N PHE A 64 9.67 4.82 2.98
CA PHE A 64 8.29 4.57 2.58
C PHE A 64 7.29 4.72 3.74
N PHE A 65 7.72 4.40 4.97
CA PHE A 65 6.87 4.52 6.17
C PHE A 65 7.05 5.84 6.91
N GLN A 66 7.93 6.73 6.44
CA GLN A 66 8.10 8.06 7.00
C GLN A 66 7.07 9.02 6.40
N LYS A 67 6.39 9.78 7.26
CA LYS A 67 5.42 10.79 6.82
C LYS A 67 6.15 11.90 6.06
N LEU A 68 5.73 12.16 4.81
CA LEU A 68 6.18 13.33 4.04
C LEU A 68 5.71 14.61 4.75
N ARG A 69 6.65 15.54 4.98
CA ARG A 69 6.36 16.87 5.51
C ARG A 69 6.46 17.86 4.35
N PHE A 70 5.40 18.63 4.16
CA PHE A 70 5.33 19.77 3.27
C PHE A 70 4.93 20.98 4.11
#